data_AF-A0A1H1K9S7-F1
#
_entry.id   AF-A0A1H1K9S7-F1
#
_cell.length_a   1.000
_cell.length_b   1.000
_cell.length_c   1.000
_cell.angle_alpha   90.00
_cell.angle_beta   90.00
_cell.angle_gamma   90.00
#
_symmetry.space_group_name_H-M   'P 1'
#
loop_
_entity.id
_entity.type
_entity.pdbx_description
1 polymer ?
#
loop_
_entity_poly.entity_id
_entity_poly.type
_entity_poly.pdbx_seq_one_letter_code
_entity_poly.pdbx_strand_id
1 'polypeptide(L)' 'MPEVQPDLTGIDERIAALRENLRELLEQAAAYSGAADEQFASQRIAEQEARLELLTKQRDELFQQKS' A
#
# COMPACT_ATOMS: atom_id res chain seq x y z
N MET A 1 -12.68 18.88 -9.76
CA MET A 1 -11.64 18.67 -8.73
C MET A 1 -10.32 18.70 -9.49
N PRO A 2 -9.38 19.63 -9.24
CA PRO A 2 -8.11 19.56 -9.92
C PRO A 2 -7.50 18.22 -9.51
N GLU A 3 -7.18 17.38 -10.49
CA GLU A 3 -6.39 16.18 -10.25
C GLU A 3 -5.08 16.68 -9.67
N VAL A 4 -4.95 16.59 -8.34
CA VAL A 4 -3.71 16.94 -7.65
C VAL A 4 -2.70 15.97 -8.19
N GLN A 5 -1.88 16.46 -9.13
CA GLN A 5 -0.72 15.72 -9.62
C GLN A 5 0.03 15.27 -8.37
N PRO A 6 0.24 13.96 -8.19
CA PRO A 6 0.83 13.47 -6.96
C PRO A 6 2.23 14.07 -6.84
N ASP A 7 2.44 14.91 -5.83
CA ASP A 7 3.77 15.34 -5.43
C ASP A 7 4.42 14.25 -4.56
N LEU A 8 5.73 14.36 -4.36
CA LEU A 8 6.48 13.35 -3.61
C LEU A 8 5.90 13.15 -2.20
N THR A 9 5.54 14.25 -1.52
CA THR A 9 4.91 14.22 -0.20
C THR A 9 3.60 13.45 -0.20
N GLY A 10 2.70 13.72 -1.15
CA GLY A 10 1.42 13.03 -1.25
C GLY A 10 1.55 11.54 -1.58
N ILE A 11 2.59 11.13 -2.32
CA ILE A 11 2.88 9.71 -2.54
C ILE A 11 3.44 9.07 -1.28
N ASP A 12 4.36 9.73 -0.58
CA ASP A 12 4.96 9.21 0.65
C ASP A 12 3.90 9.01 1.75
N GLU A 13 2.94 9.93 1.89
CA GLU A 13 1.80 9.78 2.80
C GLU A 13 0.94 8.55 2.46
N ARG A 14 0.65 8.34 1.17
CA ARG A 14 -0.12 7.16 0.71
C ARG A 14 0.64 5.86 0.93
N ILE A 15 1.95 5.86 0.70
CA ILE A 15 2.84 4.73 0.98
C ILE A 15 2.84 4.41 2.48
N ALA A 16 2.95 5.43 3.34
CA ALA A 16 2.90 5.26 4.79
C ALA A 16 1.57 4.65 5.25
N ALA A 17 0.45 5.17 4.75
CA ALA A 17 -0.88 4.63 5.03
C ALA A 17 -1.02 3.17 4.58
N LEU A 18 -0.56 2.80 3.37
CA LEU A 18 -0.62 1.42 2.91
C LEU A 18 0.22 0.47 3.76
N ARG A 19 1.43 0.89 4.16
CA ARG A 19 2.29 0.09 5.04
C ARG A 19 1.65 -0.14 6.40
N GLU A 20 0.95 0.85 6.94
CA GLU A 20 0.21 0.68 8.19
C GLU A 20 -0.94 -0.31 8.04
N ASN A 21 -1.75 -0.16 6.98
CA ASN A 21 -2.82 -1.10 6.70
C ASN A 21 -2.29 -2.54 6.50
N LEU A 22 -1.14 -2.72 5.86
CA LEU A 22 -0.52 -4.04 5.71
C LEU A 22 -0.11 -4.64 7.05
N ARG A 23 0.44 -3.85 7.98
CA ARG A 23 0.76 -4.31 9.34
C ARG A 23 -0.50 -4.77 10.07
N GLU A 24 -1.55 -3.96 10.07
CA GLU A 24 -2.82 -4.32 10.71
C GLU A 24 -3.43 -5.59 10.10
N LEU A 25 -3.39 -5.75 8.78
CA LEU A 25 -3.89 -6.96 8.10
C LEU A 25 -3.09 -8.21 8.46
N LEU A 26 -1.76 -8.10 8.59
CA LEU A 26 -0.92 -9.21 9.02
C LEU A 26 -1.19 -9.59 10.48
N GLU A 27 -1.38 -8.63 11.37
CA GLU A 27 -1.76 -8.87 12.76
C GLU A 27 -3.13 -9.54 12.87
N GLN A 28 -4.10 -9.08 12.08
CA GLN A 28 -5.43 -9.70 12.01
C GLN A 28 -5.36 -11.13 11.46
N ALA A 29 -4.61 -11.36 10.39
CA ALA A 29 -4.43 -12.68 9.80
C ALA A 29 -3.77 -13.66 10.79
N ALA A 30 -2.80 -13.17 11.59
CA ALA A 30 -2.17 -13.97 12.63
C ALA A 30 -3.12 -14.26 13.81
N ALA A 31 -4.07 -13.37 14.09
CA ALA A 31 -5.05 -13.52 15.17
C ALA A 31 -6.24 -14.43 14.82
N TYR A 32 -6.67 -14.44 13.55
CA TYR A 32 -7.82 -15.22 13.07
C TYR A 32 -7.35 -16.39 12.16
N SER A 33 -6.93 -17.52 12.76
CA SER A 33 -6.45 -18.71 12.02
C SER A 33 -7.58 -19.65 11.57
N GLY A 34 -8.63 -19.10 10.94
CA GLY A 34 -9.69 -19.87 10.29
C GLY A 34 -9.45 -19.95 8.78
N ALA A 35 -9.56 -21.13 8.17
CA ALA A 35 -9.20 -21.34 6.76
C ALA A 35 -9.92 -20.41 5.75
N ALA A 36 -11.16 -19.99 6.03
CA ALA A 36 -11.87 -19.02 5.19
C ALA A 36 -11.34 -17.59 5.37
N ASP A 37 -11.04 -17.20 6.61
CA ASP A 37 -10.52 -15.86 6.95
C ASP A 37 -9.09 -15.67 6.42
N GLU A 38 -8.29 -16.74 6.40
CA GLU A 38 -6.93 -16.73 5.84
C GLU A 38 -6.90 -16.44 4.33
N GLN A 39 -7.83 -16.99 3.55
CA GLN A 39 -7.88 -16.73 2.10
C GLN A 39 -8.28 -15.28 1.79
N PHE A 40 -9.27 -14.74 2.51
CA PHE A 40 -9.67 -13.34 2.34
C PHE A 40 -8.58 -12.37 2.81
N ALA A 41 -7.92 -12.66 3.94
CA ALA A 41 -6.80 -11.85 4.42
C ALA A 41 -5.64 -11.86 3.42
N SER A 42 -5.28 -13.04 2.90
CA SER A 42 -4.20 -13.19 1.91
C SER A 42 -4.46 -12.40 0.63
N GLN A 43 -5.70 -12.42 0.11
CA GLN A 43 -6.06 -11.65 -1.08
C GLN A 43 -5.94 -10.13 -0.84
N ARG A 44 -6.43 -9.64 0.30
CA ARG A 44 -6.35 -8.21 0.65
C ARG A 44 -4.90 -7.76 0.87
N ILE A 45 -4.06 -8.60 1.48
CA ILE A 45 -2.63 -8.33 1.63
C ILE A 45 -1.97 -8.21 0.25
N ALA A 46 -2.20 -9.16 -0.65
CA ALA A 46 -1.63 -9.14 -2.00
C ALA A 46 -2.05 -7.90 -2.81
N GLU A 47 -3.32 -7.47 -2.70
CA GLU A 47 -3.79 -6.24 -3.34
C GLU A 47 -3.06 -5.00 -2.82
N GLN A 48 -2.88 -4.91 -1.50
CA GLN A 48 -2.22 -3.77 -0.85
C GLN A 48 -0.71 -3.74 -1.14
N GLU A 49 -0.06 -4.90 -1.23
CA GLU A 49 1.35 -5.02 -1.67
C GLU A 49 1.53 -4.56 -3.12
N ALA A 50 0.66 -5.00 -4.04
CA ALA A 50 0.70 -4.56 -5.42
C ALA A 50 0.51 -3.03 -5.54
N ARG A 51 -0.40 -2.46 -4.74
CA ARG A 51 -0.61 -1.01 -4.69
C ARG A 51 0.60 -0.25 -4.14
N LEU A 52 1.25 -0.81 -3.12
CA LEU A 52 2.47 -0.25 -2.53
C LEU A 52 3.62 -0.26 -3.55
N GLU A 53 3.76 -1.33 -4.33
CA GLU A 53 4.76 -1.42 -5.41
C GLU A 53 4.54 -0.34 -6.47
N LEU A 54 3.29 -0.16 -6.92
CA LEU A 54 2.93 0.86 -7.91
C LEU A 54 3.24 2.27 -7.43
N LEU A 55 2.86 2.62 -6.20
CA LEU A 55 3.16 3.93 -5.63
C LEU A 55 4.66 4.15 -5.44
N THR A 56 5.41 3.10 -5.08
CA THR A 56 6.87 3.19 -4.94
C THR A 56 7.53 3.49 -6.28
N LYS A 57 7.11 2.82 -7.36
CA LYS A 57 7.59 3.12 -8.72
C LYS A 57 7.25 4.55 -9.14
N GLN A 58 6.01 5.00 -8.90
CA GLN A 58 5.60 6.38 -9.19
C GLN A 58 6.43 7.41 -8.43
N ARG A 59 6.71 7.17 -7.13
CA ARG A 59 7.59 8.03 -6.33
C ARG A 59 8.97 8.12 -6.94
N ASP A 60 9.55 6.96 -7.29
CA ASP A 60 10.90 6.90 -7.83
C ASP A 60 11.00 7.62 -9.18
N GLU A 61 10.02 7.45 -10.07
CA GLU A 61 9.90 8.19 -11.33
C GLU A 61 9.79 9.71 -11.11
N LEU A 62 8.97 10.14 -10.15
CA LEU A 62 8.83 11.55 -9.80
C LEU A 62 10.09 12.14 -9.16
N PHE A 63 10.82 11.34 -8.38
CA PHE A 63 12.08 11.75 -7.79
C PHE A 63 13.14 11.95 -8.88
N GLN A 64 13.24 11.03 -9.84
CA GLN A 64 14.16 11.16 -10.98
C GLN A 64 13.81 12.36 -11.88
N GLN A 65 12.52 12.67 -12.06
CA GLN A 65 12.09 13.84 -12.85
C GLN A 65 12.37 15.18 -12.16
N LYS A 66 12.51 15.20 -10.83
CA LYS A 66 12.75 16.41 -10.04
C LYS A 66 14.23 16.61 -9.67
N SER A 67 15.08 15.61 -9.91
CA SER A 67 16.54 15.69 -9.71
C SER A 67 17.24 16.31 -10.92
#